data_AF-A0A5K3EIH0-F1
#
_entry.id   AF-A0A5K3EIH0-F1
#
_cell.length_a   1.000
_cell.length_b   1.000
_cell.length_c   1.000
_cell.angle_alpha   90.00
_cell.angle_beta   90.00
_cell.angle_gamma   90.00
#
_symmetry.space_group_name_H-M   'P 1'
#
loop_
_entity.id
_entity.type
_entity.pdbx_description
1 polymer ?
#
loop_
_entity_poly.entity_id
_entity_poly.type
_entity_poly.pdbx_seq_one_letter_code
_entity_poly.pdbx_strand_id
1 'polypeptide(L)'
;MCAGLSSSSALVVAAAMATMRASNTFVEPRVLACICAKCERLIGTQGGGMDQAACLLADSSPIIIEFGQSRIKTTSVIIPPGGVFVIADSGARLNKASTPDYNTRVSQCKEALRVFMSQLPESYTPDELGSRTLSDVQAAFGLAEPGQMLGENSPFADAFPENEGQSIPARRAKHCYAEAQRVIDFRKLCDENLRLDRDNSGNDETLQKLGKLMNASHQSCRELYDCSCPELDRLVEVCRSAGSYGSRLTGAGWGGCVVSLVPEGKIQQFINKVAKDYFSRPPGDLVKQLFYTTPGRAAGFIEVSGL
;
A
#
# COMPACT_ATOMS: atom_id res chain seq x y z
N MET A 1 -9.18 -8.10 13.46
CA MET A 1 -10.13 -8.13 12.33
C MET A 1 -9.35 -8.38 11.05
N CYS A 2 -9.70 -9.39 10.25
CA CYS A 2 -9.03 -9.68 8.97
C CYS A 2 -9.55 -8.75 7.85
N ALA A 3 -9.43 -7.43 8.04
CA ALA A 3 -10.05 -6.41 7.17
C ALA A 3 -9.03 -5.61 6.33
N GLY A 4 -7.78 -6.06 6.20
CA GLY A 4 -6.78 -5.33 5.41
C GLY A 4 -6.17 -4.08 6.07
N LEU A 5 -6.58 -3.72 7.29
CA LEU A 5 -6.04 -2.59 8.07
C LEU A 5 -4.93 -3.00 9.06
N SER A 6 -4.13 -4.00 8.69
CA SER A 6 -2.88 -4.36 9.38
C SER A 6 -2.96 -4.66 10.89
N SER A 7 -4.09 -5.22 11.36
CA SER A 7 -4.24 -5.53 12.78
C SER A 7 -3.27 -6.60 13.32
N SER A 8 -2.72 -7.47 12.44
CA SER A 8 -1.69 -8.45 12.83
C SER A 8 -0.38 -7.76 13.18
N SER A 9 0.08 -6.87 12.31
CA SER A 9 1.30 -6.08 12.52
C SER A 9 1.18 -5.16 13.73
N ALA A 10 0.01 -4.57 13.96
CA ALA A 10 -0.26 -3.80 15.18
C ALA A 10 -0.08 -4.64 16.46
N LEU A 11 -0.55 -5.90 16.45
CA LEU A 11 -0.36 -6.83 17.56
C LEU A 11 1.12 -7.20 17.75
N VAL A 12 1.84 -7.49 16.65
CA VAL A 12 3.29 -7.79 16.69
C VAL A 12 4.07 -6.61 17.27
N VAL A 13 3.79 -5.39 16.81
CA VAL A 13 4.43 -4.16 17.30
C VAL A 13 4.10 -3.94 18.78
N ALA A 14 2.84 -4.08 19.19
CA ALA A 14 2.45 -3.93 20.59
C ALA A 14 3.15 -4.94 21.50
N ALA A 15 3.24 -6.21 21.07
CA ALA A 15 3.96 -7.25 21.81
C ALA A 15 5.46 -6.92 21.92
N ALA A 16 6.10 -6.53 20.83
CA ALA A 16 7.52 -6.17 20.82
C ALA A 16 7.82 -4.94 21.70
N MET A 17 6.96 -3.91 21.67
CA MET A 17 7.09 -2.75 22.56
C MET A 17 6.89 -3.11 24.03
N ALA A 18 5.92 -3.98 24.34
CA ALA A 18 5.70 -4.49 25.70
C ALA A 18 6.92 -5.27 26.21
N THR A 19 7.50 -6.15 25.38
CA THR A 19 8.74 -6.87 25.71
C THR A 19 9.90 -5.92 25.95
N MET A 20 10.10 -4.95 25.05
CA MET A 20 11.15 -3.92 25.18
C MET A 20 11.04 -3.15 26.50
N ARG A 21 9.81 -2.77 26.89
CA ARG A 21 9.54 -2.08 28.16
C ARG A 21 9.77 -2.97 29.37
N ALA A 22 9.35 -4.24 29.31
CA ALA A 22 9.50 -5.20 30.39
C ALA A 22 10.97 -5.60 30.62
N SER A 23 11.77 -5.67 29.55
CA SER A 23 13.20 -5.99 29.62
C SER A 23 14.09 -4.77 29.89
N ASN A 24 13.50 -3.59 30.11
CA ASN A 24 14.21 -2.32 30.29
C ASN A 24 15.27 -2.06 29.19
N THR A 25 14.97 -2.46 27.96
CA THR A 25 15.85 -2.31 26.80
C THR A 25 15.30 -1.20 25.91
N PHE A 26 16.18 -0.46 25.23
CA PHE A 26 15.75 0.48 24.20
C PHE A 26 16.15 -0.03 22.82
N VAL A 27 15.19 -0.06 21.91
CA VAL A 27 15.42 -0.33 20.49
C VAL A 27 14.87 0.85 19.71
N GLU A 28 15.70 1.44 18.84
CA GLU A 28 15.27 2.54 17.99
C GLU A 28 14.04 2.13 17.15
N PRO A 29 12.98 2.96 17.04
CA PRO A 29 11.75 2.60 16.33
C PRO A 29 11.95 2.08 14.90
N ARG A 30 12.93 2.62 14.16
CA ARG A 30 13.26 2.16 12.80
C ARG A 30 13.81 0.73 12.80
N VAL A 31 14.68 0.41 13.76
CA VAL A 31 15.23 -0.93 13.95
C VAL A 31 14.14 -1.88 14.43
N LEU A 32 13.29 -1.43 15.36
CA LEU A 32 12.17 -2.21 15.88
C LEU A 32 11.17 -2.58 14.78
N ALA A 33 10.88 -1.67 13.84
CA ALA A 33 10.04 -1.96 12.68
C ALA A 33 10.62 -3.08 11.80
N CYS A 34 11.94 -3.05 11.53
CA CYS A 34 12.62 -4.12 10.80
C CYS A 34 12.57 -5.46 11.54
N ILE A 35 12.74 -5.46 12.87
CA ILE A 35 12.65 -6.67 13.70
C ILE A 35 11.22 -7.22 13.65
N CYS A 36 10.21 -6.37 13.89
CA CYS A 36 8.80 -6.77 13.86
C CYS A 36 8.41 -7.35 12.50
N ALA A 37 8.86 -6.75 11.38
CA ALA A 37 8.61 -7.26 10.04
C ALA A 37 9.21 -8.65 9.82
N LYS A 38 10.41 -8.92 10.35
CA LYS A 38 11.01 -10.27 10.31
C LYS A 38 10.27 -11.26 11.22
N CYS A 39 9.90 -10.83 12.43
CA CYS A 39 9.17 -11.66 13.39
C CYS A 39 7.78 -12.04 12.91
N GLU A 40 7.06 -11.14 12.23
CA GLU A 40 5.73 -11.47 11.69
C GLU A 40 5.79 -12.63 10.68
N ARG A 41 6.93 -12.82 9.99
CA ARG A 41 7.12 -13.96 9.08
C ARG A 41 7.15 -15.32 9.77
N LEU A 42 7.36 -15.36 11.09
CA LEU A 42 7.31 -16.60 11.87
C LEU A 42 5.91 -17.22 11.89
N ILE A 43 4.85 -16.46 11.60
CA ILE A 43 3.49 -17.01 11.43
C ILE A 43 3.25 -17.60 10.03
N GLY A 44 4.26 -17.57 9.16
CA GLY A 44 4.23 -18.18 7.82
C GLY A 44 4.02 -17.20 6.66
N THR A 45 3.72 -15.93 6.91
CA THR A 45 3.54 -14.92 5.84
C THR A 45 4.89 -14.33 5.40
N GLN A 46 5.11 -14.12 4.11
CA GLN A 46 6.36 -13.55 3.57
C GLN A 46 6.21 -12.05 3.27
N GLY A 47 5.65 -11.31 4.24
CA GLY A 47 5.33 -9.89 4.13
C GLY A 47 6.53 -8.94 4.10
N GLY A 48 6.25 -7.72 3.62
CA GLY A 48 7.13 -6.55 3.71
C GLY A 48 7.11 -5.88 5.09
N GLY A 49 7.66 -4.66 5.16
CA GLY A 49 7.79 -3.89 6.41
C GLY A 49 6.88 -2.68 6.56
N MET A 50 5.96 -2.44 5.61
CA MET A 50 5.14 -1.22 5.56
C MET A 50 4.27 -1.05 6.81
N ASP A 51 3.58 -2.12 7.21
CA ASP A 51 2.60 -2.07 8.29
C ASP A 51 3.26 -1.76 9.64
N GLN A 52 4.36 -2.44 9.95
CA GLN A 52 5.11 -2.27 11.18
C GLN A 52 5.80 -0.89 11.22
N ALA A 53 6.34 -0.45 10.09
CA ALA A 53 6.92 0.88 9.96
C ALA A 53 5.87 1.98 10.15
N ALA A 54 4.68 1.85 9.56
CA ALA A 54 3.58 2.79 9.76
C ALA A 54 3.15 2.85 11.23
N CYS A 55 3.04 1.70 11.91
CA CYS A 55 2.72 1.66 13.34
C CYS A 55 3.75 2.39 14.20
N LEU A 56 5.04 2.33 13.87
CA LEU A 56 6.13 2.85 14.72
C LEU A 56 6.63 4.24 14.34
N LEU A 57 6.40 4.68 13.09
CA LEU A 57 7.05 5.88 12.52
C LEU A 57 6.06 6.94 12.02
N ALA A 58 4.74 6.75 12.20
CA ALA A 58 3.74 7.75 11.87
C ALA A 58 3.86 9.00 12.75
N ASP A 59 3.62 10.18 12.15
CA ASP A 59 3.82 11.49 12.76
C ASP A 59 2.56 12.38 12.70
N SER A 60 1.37 11.77 12.64
CA SER A 60 0.08 12.46 12.41
C SER A 60 -0.02 13.16 11.04
N SER A 61 0.82 12.75 10.09
CA SER A 61 0.68 13.06 8.67
C SER A 61 0.69 11.77 7.83
N PRO A 62 0.20 11.80 6.59
CA PRO A 62 0.48 10.74 5.63
C PRO A 62 1.99 10.71 5.37
N ILE A 63 2.58 9.52 5.35
CA ILE A 63 4.02 9.36 5.18
C ILE A 63 4.35 8.47 3.98
N ILE A 64 5.44 8.78 3.30
CA ILE A 64 6.14 7.86 2.41
C ILE A 64 7.15 7.09 3.25
N ILE A 65 7.17 5.78 3.08
CA ILE A 65 8.10 4.87 3.75
C ILE A 65 9.03 4.29 2.68
N GLU A 66 10.29 4.69 2.72
CA GLU A 66 11.34 4.23 1.82
C GLU A 66 12.15 3.13 2.52
N PHE A 67 12.23 1.95 1.90
CA PHE A 67 13.01 0.82 2.39
C PHE A 67 14.36 0.79 1.68
N GLY A 68 15.42 1.24 2.36
CA GLY A 68 16.80 1.09 1.88
C GLY A 68 17.48 -0.17 2.42
N GLN A 69 18.66 -0.49 1.88
CA GLN A 69 19.44 -1.67 2.28
C GLN A 69 19.76 -1.72 3.79
N SER A 70 19.92 -0.56 4.44
CA SER A 70 20.30 -0.48 5.86
C SER A 70 19.36 0.34 6.74
N ARG A 71 18.45 1.15 6.17
CA ARG A 71 17.60 2.06 6.94
C ARG A 71 16.23 2.26 6.30
N ILE A 72 15.21 2.39 7.15
CA ILE A 72 13.89 2.88 6.77
C ILE A 72 13.94 4.41 6.85
N LYS A 73 13.52 5.10 5.80
CA LYS A 73 13.32 6.56 5.82
C LYS A 73 11.84 6.88 5.70
N THR A 74 11.41 7.90 6.43
CA THR A 74 10.03 8.40 6.37
C THR A 74 10.04 9.86 5.93
N THR A 75 9.07 10.25 5.11
CA THR A 75 8.88 11.64 4.68
C THR A 75 7.40 11.96 4.65
N SER A 76 7.01 13.00 5.36
CA SER A 76 5.63 13.49 5.43
C SER A 76 5.15 13.99 4.07
N VAL A 77 3.88 13.78 3.76
CA VAL A 77 3.21 14.23 2.53
C VAL A 77 2.01 15.06 2.92
N ILE A 78 1.90 16.25 2.34
CA ILE A 78 0.74 17.12 2.54
C ILE A 78 -0.25 16.84 1.41
N ILE A 79 -1.43 16.36 1.77
CA ILE A 79 -2.52 16.15 0.81
C ILE A 79 -3.15 17.52 0.50
N PRO A 80 -3.47 17.82 -0.77
CA PRO A 80 -4.19 19.04 -1.13
C PRO A 80 -5.46 19.23 -0.28
N PRO A 81 -5.74 20.46 0.22
CA PRO A 81 -6.96 20.74 0.97
C PRO A 81 -8.24 20.39 0.21
N GLY A 82 -9.31 20.08 0.94
CA GLY A 82 -10.61 19.73 0.37
C GLY A 82 -10.81 18.24 0.02
N GLY A 83 -9.78 17.41 0.22
CA GLY A 83 -9.85 15.96 0.09
C GLY A 83 -9.77 15.24 1.44
N VAL A 84 -10.62 14.24 1.66
CA VAL A 84 -10.61 13.38 2.85
C VAL A 84 -10.60 11.91 2.46
N PHE A 85 -9.96 11.07 3.27
CA PHE A 85 -9.98 9.63 3.06
C PHE A 85 -11.10 8.96 3.85
N VAL A 86 -11.90 8.15 3.14
CA VAL A 86 -12.96 7.32 3.71
C VAL A 86 -12.63 5.85 3.54
N ILE A 87 -12.72 5.10 4.63
CA ILE A 87 -12.51 3.65 4.68
C ILE A 87 -13.88 2.97 4.66
N ALA A 88 -14.02 1.96 3.79
CA ALA A 88 -15.20 1.11 3.70
C ALA A 88 -14.78 -0.37 3.73
N ASP A 89 -15.32 -1.15 4.66
CA ASP A 89 -15.09 -2.59 4.80
C ASP A 89 -16.03 -3.38 3.88
N SER A 90 -15.48 -4.14 2.94
CA SER A 90 -16.27 -4.97 2.01
C SER A 90 -17.12 -6.05 2.70
N GLY A 91 -16.81 -6.40 3.95
CA GLY A 91 -17.41 -7.54 4.65
C GLY A 91 -16.78 -8.88 4.29
N ALA A 92 -16.07 -8.97 3.16
CA ALA A 92 -15.27 -10.13 2.79
C ALA A 92 -14.05 -10.24 3.72
N ARG A 93 -13.64 -11.48 4.02
CA ARG A 93 -12.55 -11.77 4.96
C ARG A 93 -11.56 -12.73 4.31
N LEU A 94 -10.28 -12.35 4.38
CA LEU A 94 -9.17 -13.25 4.11
C LEU A 94 -8.22 -13.24 5.31
N ASN A 95 -7.98 -14.41 5.89
CA ASN A 95 -6.85 -14.59 6.80
C ASN A 95 -5.60 -14.95 5.99
N LYS A 96 -4.73 -13.96 5.82
CA LYS A 96 -3.51 -14.01 5.01
C LYS A 96 -2.53 -15.11 5.44
N ALA A 97 -2.52 -15.47 6.72
CA ALA A 97 -1.62 -16.51 7.24
C ALA A 97 -2.17 -17.93 7.02
N SER A 98 -3.47 -18.04 6.70
CA SER A 98 -4.13 -19.34 6.50
C SER A 98 -4.28 -19.74 5.04
N THR A 99 -3.94 -18.86 4.09
CA THR A 99 -4.03 -19.16 2.66
C THR A 99 -2.68 -18.91 1.97
N PRO A 100 -2.37 -19.63 0.87
CA PRO A 100 -1.11 -19.45 0.17
C PRO A 100 -1.07 -18.17 -0.67
N ASP A 101 -2.21 -17.51 -0.94
CA ASP A 101 -2.36 -16.45 -1.94
C ASP A 101 -1.30 -15.35 -1.82
N TYR A 102 -1.08 -14.85 -0.60
CA TYR A 102 -0.10 -13.80 -0.34
C TYR A 102 1.32 -14.26 -0.70
N ASN A 103 1.73 -15.43 -0.21
CA ASN A 103 3.06 -15.98 -0.44
C ASN A 103 3.27 -16.40 -1.90
N THR A 104 2.20 -16.85 -2.58
CA THR A 104 2.23 -17.13 -4.01
C THR A 104 2.59 -15.87 -4.80
N ARG A 105 2.04 -14.69 -4.46
CA ARG A 105 2.45 -13.42 -5.11
C ARG A 105 3.93 -13.11 -4.87
N VAL A 106 4.41 -13.31 -3.65
CA VAL A 106 5.84 -13.13 -3.32
C VAL A 106 6.71 -14.05 -4.18
N SER A 107 6.34 -15.33 -4.33
CA SER A 107 7.06 -16.27 -5.19
C SER A 107 7.04 -15.87 -6.67
N GLN A 108 5.89 -15.43 -7.19
CA GLN A 108 5.73 -14.99 -8.57
C GLN A 108 6.57 -13.73 -8.88
N CYS A 109 6.69 -12.79 -7.93
CA CYS A 109 7.63 -11.68 -8.07
C CYS A 109 9.09 -12.14 -8.08
N LYS A 110 9.44 -13.17 -7.30
CA LYS A 110 10.79 -13.78 -7.33
C LYS A 110 11.07 -14.54 -8.62
N GLU A 111 10.06 -15.12 -9.25
CA GLU A 111 10.19 -15.69 -10.59
C GLU A 111 10.48 -14.60 -11.62
N ALA A 112 9.78 -13.48 -11.55
CA ALA A 112 10.06 -12.35 -12.45
C ALA A 112 11.48 -11.81 -12.24
N LEU A 113 11.92 -11.71 -10.99
CA LEU A 113 13.30 -11.35 -10.62
C LEU A 113 14.33 -12.26 -11.30
N ARG A 114 14.11 -13.58 -11.32
CA ARG A 114 15.02 -14.54 -11.98
C ARG A 114 15.13 -14.28 -13.48
N VAL A 115 14.02 -13.97 -14.13
CA VAL A 115 14.00 -13.67 -15.57
C VAL A 115 14.84 -12.44 -15.86
N PHE A 116 14.67 -11.35 -15.09
CA PHE A 116 15.51 -10.15 -15.26
C PHE A 116 16.98 -10.42 -14.99
N MET A 117 17.29 -11.18 -13.93
CA MET A 117 18.69 -11.46 -13.58
C MET A 117 19.41 -12.29 -14.64
N SER A 118 18.69 -13.11 -15.42
CA SER A 118 19.29 -13.85 -16.54
C SER A 118 19.81 -12.97 -17.67
N GLN A 119 19.41 -11.70 -17.73
CA GLN A 119 19.90 -10.71 -18.70
C GLN A 119 21.10 -9.91 -18.18
N LEU A 120 21.38 -9.98 -16.88
CA LEU A 120 22.53 -9.29 -16.30
C LEU A 120 23.79 -10.14 -16.48
N PRO A 121 24.99 -9.52 -16.58
CA PRO A 121 26.25 -10.25 -16.68
C PRO A 121 26.46 -11.22 -15.50
N GLU A 122 27.23 -12.30 -15.70
CA GLU A 122 27.52 -13.32 -14.66
C GLU A 122 28.13 -12.76 -13.36
N SER A 123 28.70 -11.55 -13.39
CA SER A 123 29.18 -10.84 -12.20
C SER A 123 28.06 -10.46 -11.22
N TYR A 124 26.80 -10.42 -11.67
CA TYR A 124 25.60 -10.33 -10.84
C TYR A 124 25.20 -11.74 -10.36
N THR A 125 26.04 -12.36 -9.51
CA THR A 125 25.89 -13.78 -9.15
C THR A 125 24.53 -14.12 -8.49
N PRO A 126 24.00 -15.35 -8.71
CA PRO A 126 22.71 -15.80 -8.17
C PRO A 126 22.69 -16.13 -6.66
N ASP A 127 23.83 -16.23 -5.98
CA ASP A 127 23.91 -16.77 -4.60
C ASP A 127 23.13 -15.93 -3.56
N GLU A 128 22.73 -14.71 -3.91
CA GLU A 128 21.92 -13.81 -3.07
C GLU A 128 20.47 -13.65 -3.54
N LEU A 129 19.97 -14.52 -4.43
CA LEU A 129 18.61 -14.40 -4.97
C LEU A 129 17.51 -14.35 -3.88
N GLY A 130 17.80 -14.91 -2.71
CA GLY A 130 16.90 -14.91 -1.56
C GLY A 130 16.67 -13.54 -0.94
N SER A 131 17.62 -12.60 -1.06
CA SER A 131 17.56 -11.26 -0.47
C SER A 131 17.23 -10.14 -1.46
N ARG A 132 17.41 -10.38 -2.77
CA ARG A 132 17.16 -9.38 -3.81
C ARG A 132 15.68 -9.18 -4.13
N THR A 133 15.38 -7.98 -4.62
CA THR A 133 14.04 -7.50 -4.96
C THR A 133 14.01 -6.95 -6.39
N LEU A 134 12.81 -6.72 -6.93
CA LEU A 134 12.64 -6.06 -8.22
C LEU A 134 13.25 -4.64 -8.25
N SER A 135 13.32 -3.96 -7.11
CA SER A 135 13.99 -2.67 -6.99
C SER A 135 15.50 -2.78 -7.17
N ASP A 136 16.12 -3.86 -6.69
CA ASP A 136 17.56 -4.08 -6.87
C ASP A 136 17.91 -4.34 -8.34
N VAL A 137 17.01 -5.02 -9.07
CA VAL A 137 17.15 -5.19 -10.52
C VAL A 137 17.03 -3.88 -11.27
N GLN A 138 16.07 -3.01 -10.91
CA GLN A 138 15.98 -1.68 -11.51
C GLN A 138 17.31 -0.91 -11.32
N ALA A 139 17.88 -0.96 -10.12
CA ALA A 139 19.17 -0.34 -9.83
C ALA A 139 20.32 -0.97 -10.62
N ALA A 140 20.31 -2.29 -10.82
CA ALA A 140 21.31 -3.00 -11.63
C ALA A 140 21.32 -2.57 -13.10
N PHE A 141 20.15 -2.23 -13.65
CA PHE A 141 20.02 -1.64 -14.99
C PHE A 141 20.32 -0.13 -15.03
N GLY A 142 20.66 0.50 -13.91
CA GLY A 142 21.00 1.92 -13.84
C GLY A 142 19.80 2.87 -14.03
N LEU A 143 18.57 2.39 -13.81
CA LEU A 143 17.35 3.18 -14.01
C LEU A 143 16.94 3.91 -12.73
N ALA A 144 16.68 5.20 -12.85
CA ALA A 144 16.37 6.08 -11.71
C ALA A 144 14.94 5.88 -11.20
N GLU A 145 13.97 5.70 -12.11
CA GLU A 145 12.56 5.58 -11.78
C GLU A 145 11.99 4.20 -12.18
N PRO A 146 11.10 3.60 -11.37
CA PRO A 146 10.49 2.30 -11.64
C PRO A 146 9.77 2.23 -12.99
N GLY A 147 9.11 3.32 -13.40
CA GLY A 147 8.37 3.39 -14.66
C GLY A 147 9.26 3.18 -15.89
N GLN A 148 10.56 3.48 -15.80
CA GLN A 148 11.51 3.27 -16.89
C GLN A 148 11.71 1.78 -17.20
N MET A 149 11.46 0.90 -16.24
CA MET A 149 11.44 -0.55 -16.50
C MET A 149 10.36 -0.94 -17.50
N LEU A 150 9.32 -0.13 -17.73
CA LEU A 150 8.14 -0.50 -18.54
C LEU A 150 8.05 0.24 -19.89
N GLY A 151 9.08 1.00 -20.26
CA GLY A 151 9.11 1.77 -21.52
C GLY A 151 9.36 0.91 -22.77
N GLU A 152 9.33 1.56 -23.94
CA GLU A 152 9.78 0.94 -25.20
C GLU A 152 11.29 0.68 -25.15
N ASN A 153 11.74 -0.51 -25.57
CA ASN A 153 13.13 -0.96 -25.45
C ASN A 153 13.67 -0.99 -24.01
N SER A 154 12.80 -1.27 -23.03
CA SER A 154 13.19 -1.42 -21.64
C SER A 154 13.66 -2.84 -21.32
N PRO A 155 14.34 -3.05 -20.17
CA PRO A 155 14.67 -4.40 -19.70
C PRO A 155 13.44 -5.33 -19.55
N PHE A 156 12.23 -4.77 -19.40
CA PHE A 156 11.00 -5.57 -19.38
C PHE A 156 10.64 -6.11 -20.76
N ALA A 157 10.78 -5.30 -21.82
CA ALA A 157 10.51 -5.76 -23.18
C ALA A 157 11.47 -6.90 -23.58
N ASP A 158 12.73 -6.81 -23.15
CA ASP A 158 13.73 -7.85 -23.34
C ASP A 158 13.45 -9.09 -22.47
N ALA A 159 13.01 -8.90 -21.22
CA ALA A 159 12.65 -9.99 -20.30
C ALA A 159 11.42 -10.78 -20.68
N PHE A 160 10.43 -10.09 -21.21
CA PHE A 160 9.12 -10.66 -21.51
C PHE A 160 8.69 -10.19 -22.90
N PRO A 161 9.18 -10.86 -23.96
CA PRO A 161 8.77 -10.56 -25.33
C PRO A 161 7.25 -10.71 -25.50
N GLU A 162 6.68 -10.21 -26.61
CA GLU A 162 5.22 -10.07 -26.79
C GLU A 162 4.40 -11.35 -26.48
N ASN A 163 4.94 -12.53 -26.79
CA ASN A 163 4.32 -13.83 -26.50
C ASN A 163 4.30 -14.20 -25.00
N GLU A 164 5.17 -13.59 -24.18
CA GLU A 164 5.32 -13.85 -22.75
C GLU A 164 4.95 -12.64 -21.86
N GLY A 165 4.66 -11.48 -22.46
CA GLY A 165 4.29 -10.24 -21.76
C GLY A 165 3.02 -10.35 -20.88
N GLN A 166 2.23 -11.42 -21.06
CA GLN A 166 1.07 -11.74 -20.23
C GLN A 166 1.30 -12.90 -19.25
N SER A 167 2.50 -13.47 -19.20
CA SER A 167 2.85 -14.49 -18.23
C SER A 167 2.64 -13.98 -16.79
N ILE A 168 2.43 -14.90 -15.86
CA ILE A 168 2.20 -14.55 -14.45
C ILE A 168 3.37 -13.70 -13.89
N PRO A 169 4.65 -14.08 -14.06
CA PRO A 169 5.78 -13.26 -13.61
C PRO A 169 5.81 -11.86 -14.26
N ALA A 170 5.58 -11.77 -15.57
CA ALA A 170 5.53 -10.49 -16.30
C ALA A 170 4.47 -9.55 -15.70
N ARG A 171 3.26 -10.07 -15.47
CA ARG A 171 2.16 -9.29 -14.88
C ARG A 171 2.49 -8.81 -13.47
N ARG A 172 3.11 -9.66 -12.63
CA ARG A 172 3.51 -9.26 -11.26
C ARG A 172 4.58 -8.18 -11.29
N ALA A 173 5.61 -8.32 -12.12
CA ALA A 173 6.63 -7.28 -12.30
C ALA A 173 6.03 -5.97 -12.82
N LYS A 174 5.16 -6.04 -13.84
CA LYS A 174 4.46 -4.87 -14.39
C LYS A 174 3.64 -4.14 -13.32
N HIS A 175 2.91 -4.90 -12.49
CA HIS A 175 2.22 -4.32 -11.33
C HIS A 175 3.20 -3.61 -10.39
N CYS A 176 4.27 -4.29 -9.95
CA CYS A 176 5.21 -3.74 -8.97
C CYS A 176 5.89 -2.45 -9.45
N TYR A 177 6.43 -2.44 -10.67
CA TYR A 177 7.08 -1.24 -11.21
C TYR A 177 6.08 -0.10 -11.45
N ALA A 178 4.90 -0.40 -12.01
CA ALA A 178 3.88 0.62 -12.23
C ALA A 178 3.28 1.16 -10.92
N GLU A 179 3.12 0.33 -9.89
CA GLU A 179 2.63 0.77 -8.57
C GLU A 179 3.69 1.64 -7.86
N ALA A 180 4.96 1.26 -7.93
CA ALA A 180 6.05 2.07 -7.40
C ALA A 180 6.13 3.45 -8.11
N GLN A 181 5.95 3.49 -9.43
CA GLN A 181 5.87 4.75 -10.16
C GLN A 181 4.65 5.59 -9.73
N ARG A 182 3.48 4.97 -9.56
CA ARG A 182 2.27 5.69 -9.09
C ARG A 182 2.47 6.34 -7.72
N VAL A 183 3.26 5.74 -6.83
CA VAL A 183 3.61 6.35 -5.53
C VAL A 183 4.45 7.61 -5.72
N ILE A 184 5.44 7.57 -6.62
CA ILE A 184 6.28 8.74 -6.96
C ILE A 184 5.43 9.85 -7.58
N ASP A 185 4.57 9.49 -8.55
CA ASP A 185 3.69 10.45 -9.22
C ASP A 185 2.68 11.08 -8.23
N PHE A 186 2.13 10.28 -7.32
CA PHE A 186 1.22 10.77 -6.27
C PHE A 186 1.91 11.80 -5.38
N ARG A 187 3.13 11.49 -4.92
CA ARG A 187 3.95 12.42 -4.13
C ARG A 187 4.21 13.71 -4.90
N LYS A 188 4.64 13.59 -6.16
CA LYS A 188 5.00 14.72 -7.01
C LYS A 188 3.82 15.69 -7.18
N LEU A 189 2.61 15.16 -7.40
CA LEU A 189 1.40 15.97 -7.49
C LEU A 189 1.09 16.72 -6.19
N CYS A 190 1.26 16.07 -5.02
CA CYS A 190 1.11 16.73 -3.72
C CYS A 190 2.14 17.86 -3.54
N ASP A 191 3.42 17.57 -3.81
CA ASP A 191 4.52 18.53 -3.67
C ASP A 191 4.36 19.74 -4.62
N GLU A 192 3.93 19.50 -5.86
CA GLU A 192 3.64 20.55 -6.85
C GLU A 192 2.47 21.43 -6.45
N ASN A 193 1.39 20.84 -5.91
CA ASN A 193 0.25 21.59 -5.43
C ASN A 193 0.62 22.52 -4.27
N LEU A 194 1.44 22.02 -3.34
CA LEU A 194 1.94 22.80 -2.21
C LEU A 194 2.81 23.98 -2.64
N ARG A 195 3.70 23.78 -3.63
CA ARG A 195 4.59 24.83 -4.14
C ARG A 195 3.86 25.97 -4.84
N LEU A 196 2.74 25.65 -5.50
CA LEU A 196 2.00 26.59 -6.33
C LEU A 196 0.96 27.42 -5.55
N ASP A 197 0.82 27.18 -4.24
CA ASP A 197 -0.17 27.84 -3.35
C ASP A 197 -1.55 27.96 -4.01
N ARG A 198 -2.03 26.82 -4.54
CA ARG A 198 -3.22 26.79 -5.39
C ARG A 198 -4.48 27.12 -4.60
N ASP A 199 -5.37 27.86 -5.25
CA ASP A 199 -6.73 28.09 -4.76
C ASP A 199 -7.56 26.80 -4.73
N ASN A 200 -8.81 26.90 -4.27
CA ASN A 200 -9.72 25.76 -4.17
C ASN A 200 -9.92 25.01 -5.51
N SER A 201 -9.89 25.72 -6.64
CA SER A 201 -10.06 25.10 -7.96
C SER A 201 -8.84 24.26 -8.36
N GLY A 202 -7.63 24.78 -8.09
CA GLY A 202 -6.39 24.06 -8.33
C GLY A 202 -6.22 22.85 -7.40
N ASN A 203 -6.68 22.96 -6.14
CA ASN A 203 -6.71 21.84 -5.20
C ASN A 203 -7.63 20.71 -5.71
N ASP A 204 -8.84 21.04 -6.19
CA ASP A 204 -9.77 20.06 -6.76
C ASP A 204 -9.19 19.35 -7.99
N GLU A 205 -8.53 20.09 -8.89
CA GLU A 205 -7.86 19.51 -10.05
C GLU A 205 -6.76 18.50 -9.65
N THR A 206 -5.94 18.84 -8.65
CA THR A 206 -4.93 17.93 -8.11
C THR A 206 -5.58 16.70 -7.48
N LEU A 207 -6.63 16.87 -6.67
CA LEU A 207 -7.37 15.77 -6.06
C LEU A 207 -7.96 14.81 -7.12
N GLN A 208 -8.47 15.33 -8.23
CA GLN A 208 -8.91 14.52 -9.36
C GLN A 208 -7.76 13.70 -9.98
N LYS A 209 -6.56 14.29 -10.14
CA LYS A 209 -5.37 13.58 -10.63
C LYS A 209 -4.92 12.48 -9.67
N LEU A 210 -4.87 12.77 -8.36
CA LEU A 210 -4.59 11.78 -7.31
C LEU A 210 -5.62 10.64 -7.35
N GLY A 211 -6.91 10.96 -7.51
CA GLY A 211 -7.99 9.99 -7.67
C GLY A 211 -7.78 9.08 -8.89
N LYS A 212 -7.33 9.61 -10.03
CA LYS A 212 -6.97 8.80 -11.21
C LYS A 212 -5.85 7.80 -10.91
N LEU A 213 -4.82 8.20 -10.16
CA LEU A 213 -3.74 7.29 -9.74
C LEU A 213 -4.27 6.17 -8.83
N MET A 214 -5.16 6.48 -7.89
CA MET A 214 -5.79 5.47 -7.02
C MET A 214 -6.61 4.47 -7.84
N ASN A 215 -7.39 4.95 -8.81
CA ASN A 215 -8.20 4.08 -9.67
C ASN A 215 -7.32 3.17 -10.54
N ALA A 216 -6.22 3.69 -11.09
CA ALA A 216 -5.26 2.91 -11.85
C ALA A 216 -4.55 1.86 -10.98
N SER A 217 -4.25 2.19 -9.72
CA SER A 217 -3.73 1.23 -8.74
C SER A 217 -4.72 0.10 -8.49
N HIS A 218 -6.01 0.40 -8.24
CA HIS A 218 -7.02 -0.64 -8.05
C HIS A 218 -7.14 -1.57 -9.26
N GLN A 219 -7.20 -1.00 -10.47
CA GLN A 219 -7.26 -1.78 -11.71
C GLN A 219 -6.03 -2.68 -11.84
N SER A 220 -4.84 -2.16 -11.55
CA SER A 220 -3.60 -2.94 -11.55
C SER A 220 -3.62 -4.07 -10.51
N CYS A 221 -4.13 -3.82 -9.29
CA CYS A 221 -4.31 -4.86 -8.27
C CYS A 221 -5.28 -5.96 -8.74
N ARG A 222 -6.36 -5.58 -9.44
CA ARG A 222 -7.36 -6.51 -9.98
C ARG A 222 -6.81 -7.33 -11.14
N GLU A 223 -6.23 -6.68 -12.15
CA GLU A 223 -5.92 -7.29 -13.45
C GLU A 223 -4.48 -7.81 -13.54
N LEU A 224 -3.51 -7.11 -12.94
CA LEU A 224 -2.09 -7.46 -13.03
C LEU A 224 -1.59 -8.21 -11.81
N TYR A 225 -2.13 -7.93 -10.63
CA TYR A 225 -1.71 -8.58 -9.38
C TYR A 225 -2.68 -9.66 -8.88
N ASP A 226 -3.88 -9.77 -9.44
CA ASP A 226 -4.95 -10.70 -9.02
C ASP A 226 -5.13 -10.74 -7.49
N CYS A 227 -5.21 -9.58 -6.84
CA CYS A 227 -5.44 -9.47 -5.40
C CYS A 227 -6.74 -8.74 -5.05
N SER A 228 -7.64 -8.52 -6.01
CA SER A 228 -9.00 -8.05 -5.71
C SER A 228 -9.96 -9.22 -5.43
N CYS A 229 -11.23 -8.91 -5.21
CA CYS A 229 -12.34 -9.87 -5.17
C CYS A 229 -13.65 -9.17 -5.58
N PRO A 230 -14.72 -9.92 -5.91
CA PRO A 230 -15.99 -9.32 -6.35
C PRO A 230 -16.58 -8.28 -5.39
N GLU A 231 -16.45 -8.50 -4.08
CA GLU A 231 -16.92 -7.58 -3.04
C GLU A 231 -16.13 -6.27 -3.05
N LEU A 232 -14.80 -6.35 -3.19
CA LEU A 232 -13.94 -5.16 -3.30
C LEU A 232 -14.23 -4.39 -4.59
N ASP A 233 -14.35 -5.09 -5.72
CA ASP A 233 -14.61 -4.48 -7.03
C ASP A 233 -15.96 -3.74 -7.01
N ARG A 234 -17.01 -4.39 -6.51
CA ARG A 234 -18.34 -3.78 -6.35
C ARG A 234 -18.30 -2.58 -5.38
N LEU A 235 -17.58 -2.70 -4.26
CA LEU A 235 -17.49 -1.60 -3.29
C LEU A 235 -16.75 -0.40 -3.87
N VAL A 236 -15.67 -0.61 -4.63
CA VAL A 236 -14.95 0.46 -5.34
C VAL A 236 -15.87 1.15 -6.34
N GLU A 237 -16.64 0.41 -7.13
CA GLU A 237 -17.62 0.97 -8.07
C GLU A 237 -18.67 1.82 -7.36
N VAL A 238 -19.23 1.33 -6.25
CA VAL A 238 -20.19 2.09 -5.44
C VAL A 238 -19.56 3.37 -4.89
N CYS A 239 -18.35 3.32 -4.31
CA CYS A 239 -17.64 4.49 -3.83
C CYS A 239 -17.40 5.53 -4.94
N ARG A 240 -17.00 5.09 -6.14
CA ARG A 240 -16.82 5.99 -7.29
C ARG A 240 -18.13 6.63 -7.72
N SER A 241 -19.20 5.84 -7.79
CA SER A 241 -20.55 6.37 -8.09
C SER A 241 -21.06 7.34 -7.02
N ALA A 242 -20.55 7.21 -5.78
CA ALA A 242 -20.89 8.09 -4.66
C ALA A 242 -20.11 9.40 -4.64
N GLY A 243 -19.23 9.63 -5.61
CA GLY A 243 -18.54 10.91 -5.81
C GLY A 243 -17.13 10.98 -5.25
N SER A 244 -16.46 9.84 -4.97
CA SER A 244 -15.02 9.85 -4.70
C SER A 244 -14.23 10.27 -5.95
N TYR A 245 -13.16 11.04 -5.79
CA TYR A 245 -12.18 11.28 -6.86
C TYR A 245 -11.51 9.97 -7.32
N GLY A 246 -11.23 9.07 -6.37
CA GLY A 246 -10.72 7.75 -6.65
C GLY A 246 -10.91 6.80 -5.48
N SER A 247 -10.95 5.50 -5.78
CA SER A 247 -11.20 4.46 -4.80
C SER A 247 -10.44 3.19 -5.17
N ARG A 248 -9.85 2.54 -4.16
CA ARG A 248 -9.07 1.30 -4.33
C ARG A 248 -9.13 0.42 -3.11
N LEU A 249 -8.91 -0.88 -3.29
CA LEU A 249 -8.61 -1.79 -2.17
C LEU A 249 -7.39 -1.29 -1.38
N THR A 250 -7.33 -1.62 -0.09
CA THR A 250 -6.16 -1.36 0.76
C THR A 250 -5.75 -2.60 1.55
N GLY A 251 -4.46 -2.67 1.91
CA GLY A 251 -3.84 -3.87 2.47
C GLY A 251 -3.59 -4.93 1.42
N ALA A 252 -3.65 -6.20 1.84
CA ALA A 252 -3.27 -7.33 0.98
C ALA A 252 -4.26 -7.62 -0.16
N GLY A 253 -5.54 -7.27 0.01
CA GLY A 253 -6.61 -7.64 -0.91
C GLY A 253 -7.28 -8.99 -0.59
N TRP A 254 -7.97 -9.56 -1.59
CA TRP A 254 -8.86 -10.73 -1.49
C TRP A 254 -9.97 -10.57 -0.43
N GLY A 255 -10.39 -9.33 -0.20
CA GLY A 255 -11.32 -8.93 0.85
C GLY A 255 -10.75 -7.79 1.69
N GLY A 256 -11.45 -7.46 2.79
CA GLY A 256 -11.10 -6.35 3.67
C GLY A 256 -11.58 -5.00 3.15
N CYS A 257 -10.77 -3.96 3.28
CA CYS A 257 -11.21 -2.59 3.10
C CYS A 257 -10.87 -1.98 1.74
N VAL A 258 -11.67 -0.96 1.40
CA VAL A 258 -11.45 0.02 0.34
C VAL A 258 -11.13 1.36 0.98
N VAL A 259 -10.20 2.12 0.38
CA VAL A 259 -9.90 3.51 0.72
C VAL A 259 -10.31 4.40 -0.45
N SER A 260 -11.06 5.47 -0.15
CA SER A 260 -11.59 6.40 -1.14
C SER A 260 -11.20 7.84 -0.80
N LEU A 261 -10.72 8.59 -1.79
CA LEU A 261 -10.48 10.03 -1.68
C LEU A 261 -11.76 10.77 -2.07
N VAL A 262 -12.36 11.48 -1.11
CA VAL A 262 -13.70 12.08 -1.22
C VAL A 262 -13.59 13.60 -1.04
N PRO A 263 -14.39 14.41 -1.77
CA PRO A 263 -14.49 15.83 -1.49
C PRO A 263 -15.01 16.07 -0.06
N GLU A 264 -14.34 16.91 0.71
CA GLU A 264 -14.65 17.16 2.12
C GLU A 264 -16.11 17.62 2.33
N GLY A 265 -16.60 18.51 1.47
CA GLY A 265 -18.01 18.96 1.50
C GLY A 265 -19.05 17.90 1.11
N LYS A 266 -18.64 16.70 0.69
CA LYS A 266 -19.53 15.61 0.23
C LYS A 266 -19.46 14.34 1.07
N ILE A 267 -18.75 14.35 2.20
CA ILE A 267 -18.59 13.16 3.07
C ILE A 267 -19.94 12.53 3.44
N GLN A 268 -20.90 13.33 3.92
CA GLN A 268 -22.19 12.78 4.36
C GLN A 268 -23.00 12.20 3.20
N GLN A 269 -22.98 12.85 2.03
CA GLN A 269 -23.62 12.34 0.82
C GLN A 269 -22.98 11.02 0.38
N PHE A 270 -21.65 10.96 0.40
CA PHE A 270 -20.88 9.75 0.09
C PHE A 270 -21.25 8.60 1.03
N ILE A 271 -21.18 8.83 2.34
CA ILE A 271 -21.50 7.82 3.36
C ILE A 271 -22.94 7.31 3.21
N ASN A 272 -23.91 8.21 3.03
CA ASN A 272 -25.31 7.84 2.85
C ASN A 272 -25.52 6.95 1.62
N LYS A 273 -24.86 7.30 0.50
CA LYS A 273 -24.98 6.54 -0.74
C LYS A 273 -24.31 5.17 -0.65
N VAL A 274 -23.10 5.08 -0.08
CA VAL A 274 -22.41 3.79 0.12
C VAL A 274 -23.19 2.89 1.08
N ALA A 275 -23.68 3.45 2.19
CA ALA A 275 -24.51 2.74 3.17
C ALA A 275 -25.77 2.13 2.53
N LYS A 276 -26.43 2.89 1.66
CA LYS A 276 -27.61 2.44 0.91
C LYS A 276 -27.27 1.39 -0.15
N ASP A 277 -26.34 1.72 -1.05
CA ASP A 277 -26.16 0.99 -2.31
C ASP A 277 -25.30 -0.28 -2.15
N TYR A 278 -24.42 -0.33 -1.15
CA TYR A 278 -23.60 -1.51 -0.85
C TYR A 278 -24.13 -2.31 0.34
N PHE A 279 -24.39 -1.63 1.47
CA PHE A 279 -24.75 -2.32 2.72
C PHE A 279 -26.26 -2.48 2.92
N SER A 280 -27.09 -1.70 2.21
CA SER A 280 -28.54 -1.63 2.42
C SER A 280 -28.94 -1.40 3.89
N ARG A 281 -28.15 -0.57 4.58
CA ARG A 281 -28.30 -0.27 6.02
C ARG A 281 -28.13 1.23 6.27
N PRO A 282 -28.69 1.78 7.37
CA PRO A 282 -28.47 3.17 7.73
C PRO A 282 -27.00 3.42 8.11
N PRO A 283 -26.44 4.62 7.87
CA PRO A 283 -25.06 4.95 8.25
C PRO A 283 -24.71 4.72 9.73
N GLY A 284 -25.64 4.99 10.65
CA GLY A 284 -25.43 4.83 12.09
C GLY A 284 -25.09 3.39 12.52
N ASP A 285 -25.51 2.40 11.73
CA ASP A 285 -25.24 0.99 11.94
C ASP A 285 -23.84 0.54 11.46
N LEU A 286 -23.18 1.40 10.68
CA LEU A 286 -21.98 1.09 9.92
C LEU A 286 -20.74 1.82 10.43
N VAL A 287 -20.79 2.46 11.59
CA VAL A 287 -19.69 3.28 12.13
C VAL A 287 -18.35 2.54 12.27
N LYS A 288 -18.36 1.20 12.29
CA LYS A 288 -17.15 0.36 12.31
C LYS A 288 -16.69 -0.09 10.92
N GLN A 289 -17.57 -0.02 9.92
CA GLN A 289 -17.37 -0.50 8.56
C GLN A 289 -17.22 0.64 7.55
N LEU A 290 -17.73 1.83 7.83
CA LEU A 290 -17.73 2.97 6.93
C LEU A 290 -17.48 4.25 7.73
N PHE A 291 -16.26 4.78 7.63
CA PHE A 291 -15.83 5.94 8.41
C PHE A 291 -14.75 6.74 7.67
N TYR A 292 -14.74 8.06 7.86
CA TYR A 292 -13.62 8.89 7.43
C TYR A 292 -12.48 8.82 8.46
N THR A 293 -11.26 9.08 8.02
CA THR A 293 -10.08 9.00 8.88
C THR A 293 -9.12 10.14 8.63
N THR A 294 -8.35 10.48 9.66
CA THR A 294 -7.22 11.40 9.61
C THR A 294 -5.94 10.64 9.97
N PRO A 295 -4.77 11.09 9.51
CA PRO A 295 -3.51 10.45 9.86
C PRO A 295 -3.31 10.39 11.38
N GLY A 296 -2.96 9.20 11.88
CA GLY A 296 -2.76 8.95 13.31
C GLY A 296 -1.31 9.12 13.74
N ARG A 297 -1.09 9.14 15.06
CA ARG A 297 0.24 9.09 15.68
C ARG A 297 0.82 7.67 15.66
N ALA A 298 2.14 7.58 15.80
CA ALA A 298 2.83 6.31 16.07
C ALA A 298 2.38 5.65 17.39
N ALA A 299 2.69 4.36 17.49
CA ALA A 299 2.53 3.57 18.70
C ALA A 299 3.32 4.18 19.87
N GLY A 300 2.73 4.14 21.06
CA GLY A 300 3.31 4.74 22.25
C GLY A 300 2.71 4.14 23.51
N PHE A 301 3.39 4.36 24.63
CA PHE A 301 2.90 3.97 25.94
C PHE A 301 1.88 5.00 26.45
N ILE A 302 0.93 4.51 27.25
CA ILE A 302 0.00 5.36 28.00
C ILE A 302 0.33 5.12 29.47
N GLU A 303 0.69 6.19 30.17
CA GLU A 303 0.78 6.15 31.63
C GLU A 303 -0.63 6.32 32.20
N VAL A 304 -1.06 5.34 32.99
CA VAL A 304 -2.32 5.42 33.72
C VAL A 304 -1.99 5.94 35.11
N SER A 305 -2.23 7.23 35.34
CA SER A 305 -2.08 7.84 36.66
C SER A 305 -3.18 7.33 37.60
N GLY A 306 -2.82 6.74 38.75
CA GLY A 306 -3.78 6.39 39.80
C GLY A 306 -4.13 4.91 39.96
N LEU A 307 -3.24 3.99 39.59
CA LEU A 307 -3.21 2.61 40.10
C LEU A 307 -2.19 2.49 41.24
#